data_AF-A0A8K0GHC6-F1
#
_entry.id   AF-A0A8K0GHC6-F1
#
_cell.length_a   1.000
_cell.length_b   1.000
_cell.length_c   1.000
_cell.angle_alpha   90.00
_cell.angle_beta   90.00
_cell.angle_gamma   90.00
#
_symmetry.space_group_name_H-M   'P 1'
#
loop_
_entity.id
_entity.type
_entity.pdbx_description
1 polymer ?
#
loop_
_entity_poly.entity_id
_entity_poly.type
_entity_poly.pdbx_seq_one_letter_code
_entity_poly.pdbx_strand_id
1 'polypeptide(L)'
;MINVQSSSGSVYQGPVVGQQNYHNTRGPPLFFLMMRLNIKTALLFLCVAVLLITLSFWSRCGDVPISRDWRRQSGENTDRGSEVQGAEEIDCDINGEYSIGCRREGDEVYLPFSFLHKYFEIYGKLATYDGLERFEWSHSYGRVYHPKGKYDPRGVFMYFENYNVEVRDRVKCVSATEGVPISTQWESQGYYYPTQIAQFGLSHYSKNLTEPEPRRKVLEDADKERAKWIVPDGASISRVAQSKSAPLYIKIHMSG
;
A
#
# COMPACT_ATOMS: atom_id res chain seq x y z
N MET A 1 65.33 -9.24 13.48
CA MET A 1 65.63 -9.38 12.03
C MET A 1 64.37 -8.90 11.30
N ILE A 2 64.33 -7.81 10.51
CA ILE A 2 65.27 -7.29 9.47
C ILE A 2 65.31 -8.30 8.30
N ASN A 3 64.96 -8.01 7.03
CA ASN A 3 64.46 -6.82 6.29
C ASN A 3 63.34 -7.30 5.30
N VAL A 4 62.43 -6.52 4.67
CA VAL A 4 62.36 -5.16 4.07
C VAL A 4 62.91 -5.03 2.63
N GLN A 5 62.00 -4.95 1.64
CA GLN A 5 61.95 -4.04 0.45
C GLN A 5 60.72 -4.43 -0.43
N SER A 6 59.83 -3.53 -0.91
CA SER A 6 59.93 -2.36 -1.83
C SER A 6 59.71 -2.78 -3.31
N SER A 7 59.02 -2.06 -4.22
CA SER A 7 58.27 -0.78 -4.25
C SER A 7 56.97 -0.96 -5.09
N SER A 8 56.06 -0.01 -5.37
CA SER A 8 55.91 1.47 -5.21
C SER A 8 54.47 1.78 -4.72
N GLY A 9 53.81 2.96 -4.81
CA GLY A 9 54.05 4.30 -5.36
C GLY A 9 53.35 4.54 -6.72
N SER A 10 52.65 5.65 -6.99
CA SER A 10 52.31 6.89 -6.23
C SER A 10 51.47 7.83 -7.16
N VAL A 11 50.62 8.81 -6.79
CA VAL A 11 50.10 9.42 -5.54
C VAL A 11 48.88 10.32 -5.91
N TYR A 12 47.99 10.73 -4.97
CA TYR A 12 47.40 12.11 -4.91
C TYR A 12 46.77 12.41 -3.53
N GLN A 13 46.68 13.68 -3.13
CA GLN A 13 46.59 14.11 -1.72
C GLN A 13 45.43 15.08 -1.44
N GLY A 14 44.78 14.89 -0.27
CA GLY A 14 44.50 15.92 0.77
C GLY A 14 43.86 17.28 0.41
N PRO A 15 43.84 18.24 1.36
CA PRO A 15 44.32 18.18 2.75
C PRO A 15 43.19 18.09 3.81
N VAL A 16 43.58 18.01 5.08
CA VAL A 16 42.74 17.99 6.30
C VAL A 16 43.39 18.94 7.33
N VAL A 17 42.70 19.20 8.45
CA VAL A 17 43.18 19.92 9.67
C VAL A 17 43.08 21.45 9.57
N GLY A 18 42.55 22.15 10.58
CA GLY A 18 42.01 21.64 11.84
C GLY A 18 41.51 22.69 12.83
N GLN A 19 41.47 22.31 14.10
CA GLN A 19 40.78 23.02 15.17
C GLN A 19 41.74 23.30 16.34
N GLN A 20 41.89 24.57 16.75
CA GLN A 20 42.41 24.93 18.08
C GLN A 20 41.96 26.33 18.51
N ASN A 21 41.95 26.56 19.82
CA ASN A 21 41.37 27.75 20.45
C ASN A 21 42.36 28.91 20.52
N TYR A 22 41.86 30.15 20.48
CA TYR A 22 42.45 31.26 21.26
C TYR A 22 41.37 32.24 21.71
N HIS A 23 41.56 32.85 22.87
CA HIS A 23 40.59 33.75 23.49
C HIS A 23 41.23 35.12 23.77
N ASN A 24 40.37 36.16 23.74
CA ASN A 24 40.41 37.38 24.56
C ASN A 24 41.00 38.71 24.02
N THR A 25 40.17 39.76 24.17
CA THR A 25 40.49 41.20 24.37
C THR A 25 41.37 41.99 23.40
N ARG A 26 40.74 42.89 22.62
CA ARG A 26 40.70 44.35 22.91
C ARG A 26 39.62 45.09 22.10
N GLY A 27 39.30 46.33 22.48
CA GLY A 27 38.16 47.12 21.99
C GLY A 27 38.42 47.96 20.71
N PRO A 28 37.40 48.72 20.24
CA PRO A 28 37.30 49.29 18.89
C PRO A 28 37.80 50.76 18.79
N PRO A 29 37.69 51.46 17.64
CA PRO A 29 36.46 52.24 17.36
C PRO A 29 36.14 52.53 15.85
N LEU A 30 35.14 53.42 15.62
CA LEU A 30 35.00 54.34 14.47
C LEU A 30 34.58 53.86 13.05
N PHE A 31 33.60 52.96 12.90
CA PHE A 31 32.80 52.89 11.64
C PHE A 31 31.28 52.70 11.82
N PHE A 32 30.74 53.13 12.95
CA PHE A 32 29.29 53.23 13.17
C PHE A 32 28.74 54.62 12.80
N LEU A 33 27.47 54.65 12.37
CA LEU A 33 26.61 55.84 12.15
C LEU A 33 26.81 56.68 10.87
N MET A 34 26.35 56.18 9.71
CA MET A 34 25.56 57.04 8.80
C MET A 34 24.52 56.31 7.92
N MET A 35 23.54 55.61 8.52
CA MET A 35 22.26 55.37 7.83
C MET A 35 21.07 55.39 8.79
N ARG A 36 20.58 56.60 9.12
CA ARG A 36 19.27 56.79 9.77
C ARG A 36 18.13 56.64 8.75
N LEU A 37 17.97 55.45 8.16
CA LEU A 37 16.72 55.14 7.47
C LEU A 37 15.65 54.80 8.52
N ASN A 38 14.55 55.54 8.51
CA ASN A 38 13.48 55.39 9.49
C ASN A 38 12.67 54.14 9.12
N ILE A 39 12.51 53.17 10.02
CA ILE A 39 11.89 51.87 9.68
C ILE A 39 10.46 52.04 9.11
N LYS A 40 9.75 53.10 9.53
CA LYS A 40 8.45 53.51 8.98
C LYS A 40 8.50 53.88 7.49
N THR A 41 9.59 54.48 7.00
CA THR A 41 9.75 54.79 5.57
C THR A 41 10.03 53.55 4.73
N ALA A 42 10.85 52.62 5.23
CA ALA A 42 11.06 51.33 4.57
C ALA A 42 9.76 50.51 4.47
N LEU A 43 8.97 50.49 5.56
CA LEU A 43 7.67 49.82 5.59
C LEU A 43 6.66 50.48 4.62
N LEU A 44 6.65 51.82 4.53
CA LEU A 44 5.82 52.54 3.56
C LEU A 44 6.20 52.24 2.10
N PHE A 45 7.50 52.18 1.77
CA PHE A 45 7.95 51.75 0.44
C PHE A 45 7.53 50.30 0.13
N LEU A 46 7.58 49.40 1.11
CA LEU A 46 7.12 48.01 0.94
C LEU A 46 5.60 47.94 0.69
N CYS A 47 4.79 48.69 1.43
CA CYS A 47 3.36 48.80 1.19
C CYS A 47 3.04 49.36 -0.21
N VAL A 48 3.76 50.40 -0.65
CA VAL A 48 3.61 50.97 -2.01
C VAL A 48 4.03 49.95 -3.08
N ALA A 49 5.12 49.20 -2.88
CA ALA A 49 5.54 48.16 -3.81
C ALA A 49 4.48 47.04 -3.93
N VAL A 50 3.90 46.58 -2.81
CA VAL A 50 2.81 45.59 -2.83
C VAL A 50 1.57 46.12 -3.56
N LEU A 51 1.17 47.39 -3.31
CA LEU A 51 0.06 48.03 -4.02
C LEU A 51 0.31 48.19 -5.52
N LEU A 52 1.53 48.53 -5.93
CA LEU A 52 1.90 48.61 -7.35
C LEU A 52 1.91 47.21 -7.99
N ILE A 53 2.33 46.17 -7.27
CA ILE A 53 2.28 44.79 -7.74
C ILE A 53 0.82 44.34 -7.92
N THR A 54 -0.07 44.54 -6.94
CA THR A 54 -1.49 44.14 -7.07
C THR A 54 -2.21 44.94 -8.14
N LEU A 55 -1.96 46.25 -8.26
CA LEU A 55 -2.45 47.07 -9.37
C LEU A 55 -1.90 46.62 -10.73
N SER A 56 -0.64 46.19 -10.81
CA SER A 56 -0.08 45.66 -12.06
C SER A 56 -0.74 44.35 -12.49
N PHE A 57 -1.03 43.44 -11.54
CA PHE A 57 -1.81 42.22 -11.81
C PHE A 57 -3.25 42.55 -12.22
N TRP A 58 -3.92 43.50 -11.56
CA TRP A 58 -5.25 43.97 -11.98
C TRP A 58 -5.23 44.56 -13.40
N SER A 59 -4.25 45.40 -13.72
CA SER A 59 -4.13 45.97 -15.07
C SER A 59 -3.84 44.91 -16.15
N ARG A 60 -3.07 43.86 -15.83
CA ARG A 60 -2.82 42.73 -16.73
C ARG A 60 -3.98 41.72 -16.82
N CYS A 61 -4.93 41.75 -15.88
CA CYS A 61 -6.22 41.06 -16.05
C CYS A 61 -7.27 41.90 -16.80
N GLY A 62 -6.92 43.12 -17.27
CA GLY A 62 -7.76 43.95 -18.14
C GLY A 62 -7.58 43.66 -19.63
N ASP A 63 -6.34 43.38 -20.07
CA ASP A 63 -5.99 43.11 -21.48
C ASP A 63 -5.81 41.60 -21.74
N VAL A 64 -6.93 40.88 -21.75
CA VAL A 64 -7.00 39.60 -22.48
C VAL A 64 -7.07 39.95 -23.98
N PRO A 65 -6.21 39.38 -24.86
CA PRO A 65 -6.19 39.78 -26.27
C PRO A 65 -7.51 39.43 -26.96
N ILE A 66 -8.36 40.45 -27.18
CA ILE A 66 -9.66 40.33 -27.84
C ILE A 66 -9.45 39.78 -29.26
N SER A 67 -10.03 38.62 -29.54
CA SER A 67 -10.14 38.04 -30.89
C SER A 67 -11.08 38.87 -31.78
N ARG A 68 -10.56 40.00 -32.28
CA ARG A 68 -11.24 40.96 -33.18
C ARG A 68 -11.45 40.41 -34.59
N ASP A 69 -12.10 39.26 -34.74
CA ASP A 69 -12.52 38.72 -36.05
C ASP A 69 -14.00 38.27 -36.09
N TRP A 70 -14.61 37.87 -34.98
CA TRP A 70 -15.99 37.34 -34.99
C TRP A 70 -17.13 38.37 -34.93
N ARG A 71 -16.86 39.67 -35.12
CA ARG A 71 -17.91 40.69 -35.28
C ARG A 71 -18.22 41.01 -36.74
N ARG A 72 -18.56 40.01 -37.56
CA ARG A 72 -19.22 40.28 -38.87
C ARG A 72 -20.06 39.20 -39.57
N GLN A 73 -20.56 38.17 -38.89
CA GLN A 73 -21.66 37.37 -39.49
C GLN A 73 -22.54 36.66 -38.45
N SER A 74 -23.78 36.39 -38.86
CA SER A 74 -24.94 36.06 -38.01
C SER A 74 -25.30 37.10 -36.95
N GLY A 75 -26.58 37.28 -36.62
CA GLY A 75 -27.73 36.50 -37.08
C GLY A 75 -28.68 36.30 -35.92
N GLU A 76 -29.60 37.26 -35.79
CA GLU A 76 -30.63 37.39 -34.76
C GLU A 76 -31.24 36.06 -34.29
N ASN A 77 -31.00 35.71 -33.02
CA ASN A 77 -31.87 34.80 -32.25
C ASN A 77 -31.69 35.00 -30.73
N THR A 78 -32.68 34.55 -29.96
CA THR A 78 -32.97 35.00 -28.59
C THR A 78 -32.41 34.10 -27.47
N ASP A 79 -32.64 34.54 -26.22
CA ASP A 79 -32.46 33.82 -24.96
C ASP A 79 -31.06 33.28 -24.62
N ARG A 80 -30.24 34.18 -24.07
CA ARG A 80 -29.18 33.79 -23.13
C ARG A 80 -29.76 33.55 -21.73
N GLY A 81 -30.24 32.34 -21.51
CA GLY A 81 -30.21 31.76 -20.18
C GLY A 81 -28.78 31.73 -19.64
N SER A 82 -28.60 31.81 -18.33
CA SER A 82 -27.26 31.79 -17.71
C SER A 82 -26.72 30.37 -17.63
N GLU A 83 -26.25 29.84 -18.77
CA GLU A 83 -25.57 28.56 -18.83
C GLU A 83 -24.30 28.58 -17.96
N VAL A 84 -24.40 27.95 -16.79
CA VAL A 84 -23.25 27.26 -16.20
C VAL A 84 -22.74 26.29 -17.26
N GLN A 85 -21.44 26.26 -17.51
CA GLN A 85 -20.82 25.31 -18.45
C GLN A 85 -21.02 23.89 -17.91
N GLY A 86 -22.12 23.25 -18.32
CA GLY A 86 -22.46 21.89 -17.91
C GLY A 86 -21.58 20.87 -18.61
N ALA A 87 -21.35 19.74 -17.95
CA ALA A 87 -20.66 18.61 -18.57
C ALA A 87 -21.47 18.10 -19.77
N GLU A 88 -20.94 18.30 -20.97
CA GLU A 88 -21.52 17.79 -22.22
C GLU A 88 -21.00 16.38 -22.52
N GLU A 89 -21.83 15.54 -23.13
CA GLU A 89 -21.45 14.18 -23.54
C GLU A 89 -20.93 14.22 -24.98
N ILE A 90 -19.75 13.62 -25.21
CA ILE A 90 -19.05 13.62 -26.50
C ILE A 90 -18.51 12.22 -26.84
N ASP A 91 -18.36 11.91 -28.13
CA ASP A 91 -17.69 10.70 -28.58
C ASP A 91 -16.16 10.87 -28.56
N CYS A 92 -15.45 10.00 -27.84
CA CYS A 92 -14.01 9.81 -27.96
C CYS A 92 -13.72 8.69 -28.96
N ASP A 93 -13.10 9.00 -30.09
CA ASP A 93 -12.52 8.00 -31.00
C ASP A 93 -11.24 7.40 -30.39
N ILE A 94 -11.20 6.08 -30.22
CA ILE A 94 -10.05 5.33 -29.71
C ILE A 94 -9.28 4.74 -30.90
N ASN A 95 -8.20 5.42 -31.28
CA ASN A 95 -7.24 5.05 -32.33
C ASN A 95 -7.83 4.87 -33.75
N GLY A 96 -9.07 5.29 -34.02
CA GLY A 96 -9.76 5.02 -35.28
C GLY A 96 -10.42 3.64 -35.35
N GLU A 97 -10.48 2.90 -34.23
CA GLU A 97 -11.05 1.55 -34.17
C GLU A 97 -12.49 1.52 -33.62
N TYR A 98 -12.77 2.31 -32.58
CA TYR A 98 -14.09 2.39 -31.94
C TYR A 98 -14.26 3.67 -31.12
N SER A 99 -15.49 4.17 -31.03
CA SER A 99 -15.85 5.30 -30.17
C SER A 99 -16.29 4.85 -28.77
N ILE A 100 -16.05 5.70 -27.76
CA ILE A 100 -16.64 5.58 -26.41
C ILE A 100 -17.28 6.90 -25.98
N GLY A 101 -18.33 6.82 -25.16
CA GLY A 101 -18.91 8.01 -24.51
C GLY A 101 -17.96 8.62 -23.48
N CYS A 102 -17.67 9.91 -23.66
CA CYS A 102 -16.81 10.75 -22.84
C CYS A 102 -17.60 11.98 -22.34
N ARG A 103 -17.01 12.74 -21.40
CA ARG A 103 -17.55 14.05 -20.99
C ARG A 103 -16.55 15.17 -21.25
N ARG A 104 -17.04 16.35 -21.61
CA ARG A 104 -16.23 17.58 -21.70
C ARG A 104 -16.78 18.65 -20.75
N GLU A 105 -15.89 19.37 -20.09
CA GLU A 105 -16.20 20.56 -19.30
C GLU A 105 -15.29 21.71 -19.76
N GLY A 106 -15.79 22.54 -20.65
CA GLY A 106 -14.97 23.55 -21.32
C GLY A 106 -13.96 22.91 -22.27
N ASP A 107 -12.66 23.01 -21.96
CA ASP A 107 -11.57 22.42 -22.75
C ASP A 107 -11.10 21.05 -22.21
N GLU A 108 -11.51 20.64 -21.01
CA GLU A 108 -11.07 19.39 -20.37
C GLU A 108 -11.96 18.21 -20.76
N VAL A 109 -11.35 17.04 -21.07
CA VAL A 109 -12.08 15.84 -21.52
C VAL A 109 -11.84 14.67 -20.55
N TYR A 110 -12.92 14.21 -19.92
CA TYR A 110 -12.93 13.09 -18.98
C TYR A 110 -13.32 11.79 -19.68
N LEU A 111 -12.43 10.80 -19.62
CA LEU A 111 -12.67 9.44 -20.10
C LEU A 111 -13.27 8.56 -18.99
N PRO A 112 -14.21 7.65 -19.30
CA PRO A 112 -14.82 6.78 -18.29
C PRO A 112 -13.82 5.77 -17.74
N PHE A 113 -13.74 5.60 -16.41
CA PHE A 113 -12.81 4.66 -15.79
C PHE A 113 -13.04 3.19 -16.22
N SER A 114 -14.25 2.82 -16.63
CA SER A 114 -14.57 1.50 -17.19
C SER A 114 -13.83 1.18 -18.50
N PHE A 115 -13.42 2.19 -19.25
CA PHE A 115 -12.48 2.08 -20.37
C PHE A 115 -11.04 2.01 -19.86
N LEU A 116 -10.61 3.00 -19.05
CA LEU A 116 -9.24 3.12 -18.57
C LEU A 116 -8.74 1.85 -17.84
N HIS A 117 -9.59 1.27 -16.99
CA HIS A 117 -9.37 -0.01 -16.29
C HIS A 117 -8.96 -1.16 -17.23
N LYS A 118 -9.63 -1.26 -18.39
CA LYS A 118 -9.41 -2.35 -19.36
C LYS A 118 -8.29 -2.03 -20.34
N TYR A 119 -8.17 -0.77 -20.75
CA TYR A 119 -7.21 -0.34 -21.78
C TYR A 119 -5.79 -0.20 -21.23
N PHE A 120 -5.63 0.18 -19.95
CA PHE A 120 -4.33 0.34 -19.29
C PHE A 120 -4.05 -0.69 -18.18
N GLU A 121 -4.92 -1.70 -18.01
CA GLU A 121 -4.85 -2.73 -16.95
C GLU A 121 -4.72 -2.21 -15.51
N ILE A 122 -5.12 -0.95 -15.27
CA ILE A 122 -5.09 -0.27 -13.97
C ILE A 122 -6.30 -0.64 -13.10
N TYR A 123 -6.19 -0.44 -11.79
CA TYR A 123 -7.22 -0.79 -10.82
C TYR A 123 -7.79 0.44 -10.14
N GLY A 124 -9.07 0.37 -9.78
CA GLY A 124 -9.67 1.38 -8.92
C GLY A 124 -11.07 1.01 -8.43
N LYS A 125 -11.50 1.70 -7.38
CA LYS A 125 -12.80 1.48 -6.71
C LYS A 125 -13.26 2.75 -5.99
N LEU A 126 -14.56 2.85 -5.75
CA LEU A 126 -15.07 3.79 -4.75
C LEU A 126 -14.86 3.21 -3.34
N ALA A 127 -14.51 4.06 -2.39
CA ALA A 127 -14.36 3.74 -0.98
C ALA A 127 -14.89 4.91 -0.13
N THR A 128 -15.70 4.61 0.88
CA THR A 128 -16.31 5.61 1.77
C THR A 128 -15.45 5.78 3.02
N TYR A 129 -15.06 7.03 3.31
CA TYR A 129 -14.30 7.43 4.49
C TYR A 129 -15.02 8.58 5.18
N ASP A 130 -15.36 8.43 6.46
CA ASP A 130 -16.03 9.45 7.28
C ASP A 130 -17.32 10.04 6.64
N GLY A 131 -18.03 9.23 5.86
CA GLY A 131 -19.25 9.61 5.13
C GLY A 131 -19.00 10.23 3.74
N LEU A 132 -17.76 10.47 3.34
CA LEU A 132 -17.37 10.97 2.02
C LEU A 132 -16.91 9.81 1.12
N GLU A 133 -17.40 9.76 -0.11
CA GLU A 133 -16.87 8.83 -1.11
C GLU A 133 -15.59 9.36 -1.76
N ARG A 134 -14.63 8.46 -1.99
CA ARG A 134 -13.39 8.74 -2.72
C ARG A 134 -13.13 7.62 -3.72
N PHE A 135 -12.72 7.99 -4.92
CA PHE A 135 -12.16 7.02 -5.85
C PHE A 135 -10.70 6.73 -5.50
N GLU A 136 -10.40 5.47 -5.18
CA GLU A 136 -9.03 4.98 -5.00
C GLU A 136 -8.50 4.44 -6.33
N TRP A 137 -7.49 5.09 -6.89
CA TRP A 137 -6.74 4.64 -8.07
C TRP A 137 -5.48 3.87 -7.65
N SER A 138 -5.16 2.76 -8.31
CA SER A 138 -3.87 2.08 -8.19
C SER A 138 -3.42 1.49 -9.53
N HIS A 139 -2.14 1.69 -9.86
CA HIS A 139 -1.53 1.07 -11.04
C HIS A 139 -1.32 -0.46 -10.88
N SER A 140 -1.38 -1.00 -9.65
CA SER A 140 -1.19 -2.43 -9.39
C SER A 140 -1.93 -2.91 -8.14
N TYR A 141 -2.33 -4.19 -8.11
CA TYR A 141 -2.95 -4.83 -6.93
C TYR A 141 -1.93 -5.36 -5.90
N GLY A 142 -0.69 -5.65 -6.33
CA GLY A 142 0.36 -6.21 -5.48
C GLY A 142 0.87 -5.22 -4.42
N ARG A 143 1.18 -5.72 -3.22
CA ARG A 143 1.85 -4.95 -2.15
C ARG A 143 3.19 -5.59 -1.80
N VAL A 144 4.23 -4.77 -1.68
CA VAL A 144 5.57 -5.23 -1.29
C VAL A 144 5.61 -5.49 0.21
N TYR A 145 5.98 -6.71 0.60
CA TYR A 145 6.29 -7.01 2.00
C TYR A 145 7.62 -6.38 2.40
N HIS A 146 7.62 -5.64 3.50
CA HIS A 146 8.81 -4.97 4.02
C HIS A 146 9.48 -5.87 5.09
N PRO A 147 10.69 -6.41 4.86
CA PRO A 147 11.30 -7.36 5.79
C PRO A 147 11.60 -6.72 7.15
N LYS A 148 11.16 -7.40 8.23
CA LYS A 148 11.38 -6.99 9.62
C LYS A 148 12.86 -7.07 10.08
N GLY A 149 13.72 -7.68 9.25
CA GLY A 149 15.14 -7.89 9.52
C GLY A 149 15.81 -8.73 8.43
N LYS A 150 17.06 -9.17 8.68
CA LYS A 150 17.76 -10.13 7.82
C LYS A 150 17.10 -11.51 7.91
N TYR A 151 17.00 -12.22 6.79
CA TYR A 151 16.46 -13.57 6.74
C TYR A 151 17.29 -14.58 7.56
N ASP A 152 16.60 -15.42 8.33
CA ASP A 152 17.12 -16.60 9.03
C ASP A 152 16.33 -17.84 8.50
N PRO A 153 16.99 -18.92 8.07
CA PRO A 153 16.33 -20.19 7.74
C PRO A 153 15.48 -20.82 8.85
N ARG A 154 15.60 -20.38 10.10
CA ARG A 154 14.74 -20.77 11.24
C ARG A 154 13.65 -19.74 11.58
N GLY A 155 13.54 -18.67 10.80
CA GLY A 155 12.52 -17.63 10.97
C GLY A 155 11.33 -17.78 10.02
N VAL A 156 10.48 -16.74 9.99
CA VAL A 156 9.37 -16.61 9.03
C VAL A 156 9.84 -16.77 7.59
N PHE A 157 9.12 -17.57 6.80
CA PHE A 157 9.45 -17.78 5.39
C PHE A 157 9.00 -16.59 4.54
N MET A 158 9.91 -15.61 4.38
CA MET A 158 9.69 -14.35 3.67
C MET A 158 8.48 -13.57 4.20
N TYR A 159 7.30 -13.76 3.58
CA TYR A 159 6.04 -13.07 3.90
C TYR A 159 4.87 -14.05 4.09
N PHE A 160 5.16 -15.36 4.20
CA PHE A 160 4.15 -16.43 4.27
C PHE A 160 3.38 -16.45 5.60
N GLU A 161 3.76 -15.64 6.60
CA GLU A 161 2.88 -15.28 7.73
C GLU A 161 1.51 -14.77 7.25
N ASN A 162 1.46 -14.10 6.09
CA ASN A 162 0.24 -13.58 5.46
C ASN A 162 -0.41 -14.56 4.44
N TYR A 163 0.08 -15.79 4.32
CA TYR A 163 -0.42 -16.75 3.32
C TYR A 163 -1.44 -17.72 3.89
N ASN A 164 -2.65 -17.61 3.35
CA ASN A 164 -3.68 -18.65 3.38
C ASN A 164 -3.53 -19.43 2.06
N VAL A 165 -3.13 -20.69 2.14
CA VAL A 165 -2.90 -21.56 0.97
C VAL A 165 -4.14 -22.41 0.72
N GLU A 166 -4.71 -22.91 1.81
CA GLU A 166 -5.92 -23.70 1.98
C GLU A 166 -7.21 -23.05 1.46
N VAL A 167 -7.27 -21.71 1.38
CA VAL A 167 -8.44 -20.95 0.89
C VAL A 167 -8.42 -20.65 -0.60
N ARG A 168 -7.41 -21.11 -1.34
CA ARG A 168 -7.25 -20.84 -2.78
C ARG A 168 -8.09 -21.84 -3.58
N ASP A 169 -8.80 -21.39 -4.62
CA ASP A 169 -9.71 -22.22 -5.43
C ASP A 169 -9.06 -23.47 -6.06
N ARG A 170 -7.73 -23.45 -6.23
CA ARG A 170 -6.91 -24.60 -6.67
C ARG A 170 -6.51 -25.56 -5.54
N VAL A 171 -7.07 -25.44 -4.34
CA VAL A 171 -7.09 -26.47 -3.29
C VAL A 171 -8.46 -27.14 -3.32
N LYS A 172 -8.48 -28.44 -3.63
CA LYS A 172 -9.71 -29.25 -3.62
C LYS A 172 -10.19 -29.53 -2.20
N CYS A 173 -9.25 -29.86 -1.33
CA CYS A 173 -9.41 -30.10 0.10
C CYS A 173 -8.03 -30.28 0.75
N VAL A 174 -7.99 -30.36 2.08
CA VAL A 174 -6.89 -31.01 2.80
C VAL A 174 -7.19 -32.51 2.89
N SER A 175 -6.22 -33.36 2.55
CA SER A 175 -6.36 -34.81 2.62
C SER A 175 -6.54 -35.27 4.07
N ALA A 176 -7.59 -36.03 4.36
CA ALA A 176 -7.84 -36.57 5.70
C ALA A 176 -6.82 -37.65 6.11
N THR A 177 -6.19 -38.33 5.14
CA THR A 177 -5.17 -39.34 5.37
C THR A 177 -3.79 -38.73 5.55
N GLU A 178 -3.42 -37.77 4.70
CA GLU A 178 -2.05 -37.23 4.62
C GLU A 178 -1.88 -35.87 5.33
N GLY A 179 -2.96 -35.19 5.72
CA GLY A 179 -2.94 -33.87 6.37
C GLY A 179 -2.50 -32.70 5.48
N VAL A 180 -2.36 -32.91 4.16
CA VAL A 180 -1.81 -31.92 3.20
C VAL A 180 -2.79 -31.59 2.06
N PRO A 181 -2.71 -30.39 1.43
CA PRO A 181 -3.63 -29.99 0.37
C PRO A 181 -3.52 -30.81 -0.91
N ILE A 182 -4.67 -31.11 -1.51
CA ILE A 182 -4.81 -31.70 -2.85
C ILE A 182 -5.06 -30.58 -3.86
N SER A 183 -4.31 -30.56 -4.96
CA SER A 183 -4.35 -29.54 -6.00
C SER A 183 -5.28 -29.89 -7.14
N THR A 184 -5.94 -28.88 -7.71
CA THR A 184 -6.70 -28.96 -8.97
C THR A 184 -6.13 -28.07 -10.08
N GLN A 185 -4.92 -27.52 -9.89
CA GLN A 185 -4.39 -26.43 -10.73
C GLN A 185 -4.28 -26.76 -12.24
N TRP A 186 -4.12 -28.03 -12.58
CA TRP A 186 -4.02 -28.49 -13.98
C TRP A 186 -4.99 -29.63 -14.33
N GLU A 187 -5.62 -30.25 -13.32
CA GLU A 187 -6.46 -31.44 -13.49
C GLU A 187 -7.56 -31.46 -12.42
N SER A 188 -8.82 -31.67 -12.80
CA SER A 188 -9.97 -31.64 -11.89
C SER A 188 -10.06 -32.85 -10.94
N GLN A 189 -9.43 -33.97 -11.32
CA GLN A 189 -9.37 -35.21 -10.53
C GLN A 189 -8.73 -35.00 -9.15
N GLY A 190 -7.71 -34.14 -9.07
CA GLY A 190 -7.00 -33.81 -7.84
C GLY A 190 -5.71 -34.61 -7.68
N TYR A 191 -4.60 -33.93 -7.42
CA TYR A 191 -3.28 -34.55 -7.21
C TYR A 191 -2.47 -33.85 -6.10
N TYR A 192 -1.51 -34.56 -5.50
CA TYR A 192 -0.58 -33.95 -4.54
C TYR A 192 0.45 -33.10 -5.27
N TYR A 193 0.41 -31.77 -5.10
CA TYR A 193 1.36 -30.86 -5.74
C TYR A 193 2.43 -30.39 -4.75
N PRO A 194 3.70 -30.84 -4.86
CA PRO A 194 4.73 -30.56 -3.85
C PRO A 194 4.92 -29.07 -3.52
N THR A 195 4.84 -28.19 -4.53
CA THR A 195 4.95 -26.73 -4.35
C THR A 195 3.83 -26.17 -3.47
N GLN A 196 2.60 -26.69 -3.58
CA GLN A 196 1.45 -26.25 -2.77
C GLN A 196 1.53 -26.81 -1.35
N ILE A 197 1.96 -28.06 -1.19
CA ILE A 197 2.19 -28.71 0.10
C ILE A 197 3.30 -28.00 0.88
N ALA A 198 4.41 -27.68 0.22
CA ALA A 198 5.50 -26.90 0.81
C ALA A 198 5.05 -25.48 1.19
N GLN A 199 4.27 -24.80 0.34
CA GLN A 199 3.71 -23.47 0.67
C GLN A 199 2.81 -23.52 1.90
N PHE A 200 1.95 -24.54 2.01
CA PHE A 200 1.05 -24.75 3.15
C PHE A 200 1.81 -25.01 4.46
N GLY A 201 2.83 -25.88 4.43
CA GLY A 201 3.70 -26.11 5.59
C GLY A 201 4.46 -24.85 6.01
N LEU A 202 5.02 -24.10 5.05
CA LEU A 202 5.78 -22.88 5.32
C LEU A 202 4.91 -21.71 5.81
N SER A 203 3.65 -21.61 5.39
CA SER A 203 2.72 -20.60 5.92
C SER A 203 2.25 -20.94 7.33
N HIS A 204 1.88 -22.19 7.61
CA HIS A 204 1.54 -22.60 8.99
C HIS A 204 2.74 -22.48 9.94
N TYR A 205 3.95 -22.84 9.50
CA TYR A 205 5.19 -22.63 10.28
C TYR A 205 5.44 -21.14 10.56
N SER A 206 5.29 -20.28 9.54
CA SER A 206 5.45 -18.84 9.70
C SER A 206 4.44 -18.25 10.69
N LYS A 207 3.16 -18.62 10.56
CA LYS A 207 2.08 -18.22 11.46
C LYS A 207 2.32 -18.63 12.91
N ASN A 208 2.81 -19.85 13.14
CA ASN A 208 3.18 -20.35 14.48
C ASN A 208 4.29 -19.51 15.16
N LEU A 209 5.05 -18.70 14.42
CA LEU A 209 6.06 -17.79 14.97
C LEU A 209 5.55 -16.35 15.16
N THR A 210 4.33 -16.02 14.71
CA THR A 210 3.84 -14.63 14.60
C THR A 210 2.44 -14.40 15.15
N GLU A 211 1.58 -15.42 15.14
CA GLU A 211 0.24 -15.40 15.71
C GLU A 211 0.28 -15.72 17.21
N PRO A 212 -0.68 -15.23 18.02
CA PRO A 212 -0.78 -15.61 19.43
C PRO A 212 -1.17 -17.07 19.61
N GLU A 213 -0.74 -17.68 20.72
CA GLU A 213 -1.07 -19.06 21.10
C GLU A 213 -2.60 -19.34 21.03
N PRO A 214 -3.04 -20.37 20.27
CA PRO A 214 -4.47 -20.63 20.06
C PRO A 214 -5.17 -21.06 21.36
N ARG A 215 -6.41 -20.60 21.57
CA ARG A 215 -7.20 -20.95 22.76
C ARG A 215 -7.65 -22.41 22.73
N ARG A 216 -6.88 -23.29 23.35
CA ARG A 216 -7.14 -24.74 23.46
C ARG A 216 -8.23 -24.99 24.52
N LYS A 217 -9.20 -25.87 24.22
CA LYS A 217 -10.17 -26.40 25.19
C LYS A 217 -10.22 -27.92 25.06
N VAL A 218 -9.89 -28.62 26.14
CA VAL A 218 -10.13 -30.07 26.27
C VAL A 218 -11.63 -30.29 26.47
N LEU A 219 -12.18 -31.32 25.82
CA LEU A 219 -13.59 -31.73 25.97
C LEU A 219 -13.72 -33.08 26.70
N GLU A 220 -12.76 -33.97 26.50
CA GLU A 220 -12.58 -35.24 27.19
C GLU A 220 -11.08 -35.58 27.15
N ASP A 221 -10.51 -36.05 28.26
CA ASP A 221 -9.16 -36.62 28.34
C ASP A 221 -9.13 -38.07 28.90
N ALA A 222 -10.32 -38.65 29.14
CA ALA A 222 -10.53 -39.95 29.79
C ALA A 222 -10.05 -40.06 31.26
N ASP A 223 -9.60 -38.97 31.89
CA ASP A 223 -9.14 -38.92 33.28
C ASP A 223 -9.85 -37.82 34.09
N LYS A 224 -9.57 -36.55 33.82
CA LYS A 224 -10.02 -35.37 34.58
C LYS A 224 -11.18 -34.66 33.89
N GLU A 225 -10.96 -34.27 32.63
CA GLU A 225 -11.99 -33.66 31.80
C GLU A 225 -12.87 -34.77 31.21
N ARG A 226 -14.13 -34.82 31.63
CA ARG A 226 -15.08 -35.88 31.24
C ARG A 226 -16.32 -35.29 30.58
N ALA A 227 -16.50 -35.57 29.30
CA ALA A 227 -17.68 -35.16 28.56
C ALA A 227 -18.92 -35.95 29.04
N LYS A 228 -20.07 -35.30 28.99
CA LYS A 228 -21.37 -35.95 29.22
C LYS A 228 -21.84 -36.62 27.93
N TRP A 229 -21.29 -37.80 27.65
CA TRP A 229 -21.69 -38.64 26.53
C TRP A 229 -23.15 -39.07 26.65
N ILE A 230 -23.87 -39.07 25.53
CA ILE A 230 -25.18 -39.72 25.39
C ILE A 230 -24.91 -41.12 24.85
N VAL A 231 -25.34 -42.15 25.56
CA VAL A 231 -25.15 -43.56 25.19
C VAL A 231 -26.54 -44.15 24.94
N PRO A 232 -26.88 -44.52 23.69
CA PRO A 232 -28.16 -45.18 23.39
C PRO A 232 -28.17 -46.64 23.85
N ASP A 233 -29.36 -47.24 23.91
CA ASP A 233 -29.52 -48.67 24.17
C ASP A 233 -28.74 -49.50 23.14
N GLY A 234 -28.09 -50.59 23.59
CA GLY A 234 -27.20 -51.40 22.76
C GLY A 234 -25.79 -50.83 22.55
N ALA A 235 -25.50 -49.62 23.02
CA ALA A 235 -24.15 -49.05 23.08
C ALA A 235 -23.56 -49.09 24.50
N SER A 236 -22.24 -48.97 24.58
CA SER A 236 -21.50 -48.85 25.84
C SER A 236 -20.25 -47.98 25.68
N ILE A 237 -19.86 -47.32 26.77
CA ILE A 237 -18.67 -46.46 26.84
C ILE A 237 -17.85 -46.84 28.07
N SER A 238 -16.54 -46.99 27.90
CA SER A 238 -15.62 -47.39 28.96
C SER A 238 -14.30 -46.63 28.85
N ARG A 239 -13.66 -46.36 29.99
CA ARG A 239 -12.33 -45.74 30.07
C ARG A 239 -11.32 -46.83 30.43
N VAL A 240 -10.29 -46.99 29.60
CA VAL A 240 -9.37 -48.15 29.62
C VAL A 240 -7.93 -47.64 29.53
N ALA A 241 -6.99 -48.29 30.23
CA ALA A 241 -5.56 -48.04 30.08
C ALA A 241 -4.92 -49.16 29.22
N GLN A 242 -4.04 -48.80 28.29
CA GLN A 242 -3.34 -49.79 27.46
C GLN A 242 -2.25 -50.57 28.26
N SER A 243 -1.70 -49.93 29.29
CA SER A 243 -0.76 -50.51 30.25
C SER A 243 -0.82 -49.72 31.56
N LYS A 244 -0.14 -50.19 32.62
CA LYS A 244 -0.13 -49.51 33.94
C LYS A 244 0.47 -48.09 33.94
N SER A 245 1.13 -47.67 32.86
CA SER A 245 1.73 -46.34 32.71
C SER A 245 1.26 -45.62 31.43
N ALA A 246 0.28 -46.16 30.71
CA ALA A 246 -0.33 -45.49 29.57
C ALA A 246 -1.43 -44.52 30.03
N PRO A 247 -1.69 -43.43 29.29
CA PRO A 247 -2.88 -42.62 29.52
C PRO A 247 -4.15 -43.46 29.33
N LEU A 248 -5.23 -43.04 29.97
CA LEU A 248 -6.56 -43.58 29.73
C LEU A 248 -7.04 -43.17 28.32
N TYR A 249 -7.83 -44.03 27.69
CA TYR A 249 -8.55 -43.73 26.47
C TYR A 249 -10.00 -44.21 26.58
N ILE A 250 -10.89 -43.64 25.78
CA ILE A 250 -12.26 -44.12 25.66
C ILE A 250 -12.33 -45.27 24.66
N LYS A 251 -12.88 -46.40 25.11
CA LYS A 251 -13.39 -47.48 24.27
C LYS A 251 -14.92 -47.34 24.19
N ILE A 252 -15.40 -46.94 23.01
CA ILE A 252 -16.81 -47.00 22.63
C ILE A 252 -17.08 -48.36 21.97
N HIS A 253 -18.22 -48.97 22.27
CA HIS A 253 -18.76 -50.10 21.52
C HIS A 253 -20.24 -49.83 21.23
N MET A 254 -20.65 -50.04 19.99
CA MET A 254 -22.05 -49.94 19.56
C MET A 254 -22.42 -51.26 18.89
N SER A 255 -23.54 -51.84 19.31
CA SER A 255 -24.17 -52.95 18.59
C SER A 255 -24.85 -52.37 17.35
N GLY A 256 -24.62 -52.97 16.18
CA GLY A 256 -25.30 -52.63 14.92
C GLY A 256 -26.36 -53.66 14.56
#